data_AF-A0A2M7A5V3-F1
#
_entry.id   AF-A0A2M7A5V3-F1
#
_cell.length_a   1.000
_cell.length_b   1.000
_cell.length_c   1.000
_cell.angle_alpha   90.00
_cell.angle_beta   90.00
_cell.angle_gamma   90.00
#
_symmetry.space_group_name_H-M   'P 1'
#
loop_
_entity.id
_entity.type
_entity.pdbx_description
1 polymer ?
#
loop_
_entity_poly.entity_id
_entity_poly.type
_entity_poly.pdbx_seq_one_letter_code
_entity_poly.pdbx_strand_id
1 'polypeptide(L)'
;MMMVFVLLVWFIISFLLAKVLIRHCPKLTEGGFLKLKKNYKGDVIPSSYGLLFLESSLLLVIFLAFYEIKIEPIMNFLGSTLLGEIYIPFVLVIFGIPMMGLGGLYDDLYGREEVKGFRGHFKRLFKEGRLTTGGAKALLGGGVSLILGFIICVSNSHFNWGMLLLNAG
;
A
#
# COMPACT_ATOMS: atom_id res chain seq x y z
N MET A 1 24.39 7.41 10.69
CA MET A 1 23.95 7.46 12.11
C MET A 1 22.69 8.33 12.31
N MET A 2 22.69 9.60 11.86
CA MET A 2 21.52 10.49 11.94
C MET A 2 20.24 9.94 11.28
N MET A 3 20.36 9.36 10.08
CA MET A 3 19.21 8.78 9.36
C MET A 3 18.58 7.59 10.10
N VAL A 4 19.40 6.73 10.71
CA VAL A 4 18.92 5.58 11.50
C VAL A 4 18.15 6.06 12.73
N PHE A 5 18.68 7.07 13.43
CA PHE A 5 17.98 7.69 14.55
C PHE A 5 16.62 8.27 14.14
N VAL A 6 16.58 8.96 13.01
CA VAL A 6 15.35 9.52 12.43
C VAL A 6 14.31 8.42 12.12
N LEU A 7 14.73 7.32 11.48
CA LEU A 7 13.84 6.18 11.19
C LEU A 7 13.32 5.50 12.46
N LEU A 8 14.14 5.44 13.53
CA LEU A 8 13.70 4.89 14.82
C LEU A 8 12.66 5.79 15.50
N VAL A 9 12.88 7.10 15.50
CA VAL A 9 11.89 8.08 15.99
C VAL A 9 10.60 7.95 15.18
N TRP A 10 10.70 7.81 13.86
CA TRP A 10 9.56 7.60 12.98
C TRP A 10 8.76 6.34 13.32
N PHE A 11 9.47 5.21 13.51
CA PHE A 11 8.88 3.94 13.89
C PHE A 11 8.11 4.07 15.21
N ILE A 12 8.69 4.75 16.20
CA ILE A 12 8.04 4.99 17.49
C ILE A 12 6.76 5.84 17.31
N ILE A 13 6.82 6.94 16.56
CA ILE A 13 5.64 7.79 16.28
C ILE A 13 4.53 6.98 15.60
N SER A 14 4.87 6.23 14.55
CA SER A 14 3.92 5.39 13.81
C SER A 14 3.28 4.33 14.72
N PHE A 15 4.08 3.69 15.58
CA PHE A 15 3.60 2.70 16.52
C PHE A 15 2.65 3.29 17.59
N LEU A 16 2.98 4.47 18.12
CA LEU A 16 2.12 5.17 19.08
C LEU A 16 0.80 5.60 18.44
N LEU A 17 0.85 6.13 17.22
CA LEU A 17 -0.33 6.52 16.47
C LEU A 17 -1.24 5.31 16.18
N ALA A 18 -0.66 4.20 15.71
CA ALA A 18 -1.40 2.97 15.49
C ALA A 18 -2.11 2.50 16.77
N LYS A 19 -1.44 2.56 17.93
CA LYS A 19 -2.10 2.25 19.23
C LYS A 19 -3.28 3.17 19.54
N VAL A 20 -3.14 4.48 19.29
CA VAL A 20 -4.23 5.44 19.49
C VAL A 20 -5.41 5.11 18.58
N LEU A 21 -5.15 4.82 17.31
CA LEU A 21 -6.19 4.52 16.32
C LEU A 21 -6.86 3.18 16.58
N ILE A 22 -6.14 2.14 17.00
CA ILE A 22 -6.71 0.86 17.45
C ILE A 22 -7.66 1.10 18.64
N ARG A 23 -7.26 1.93 19.61
CA ARG A 23 -8.12 2.28 20.76
C ARG A 23 -9.40 2.99 20.33
N HIS A 24 -9.39 3.74 19.23
CA HIS A 24 -10.55 4.48 18.72
C HIS A 24 -11.35 3.71 17.65
N CYS A 25 -10.85 2.57 17.16
CA CYS A 25 -11.55 1.72 16.21
C CYS A 25 -12.99 1.30 16.61
N PRO A 26 -13.31 1.03 17.89
CA PRO A 26 -14.69 0.75 18.29
C PRO A 26 -15.68 1.87 17.93
N LYS A 27 -15.26 3.14 18.02
CA LYS A 27 -16.09 4.28 17.62
C LYS A 27 -16.28 4.35 16.10
N LEU A 28 -15.28 3.91 15.33
CA LEU A 28 -15.38 3.82 13.87
C LEU A 28 -16.31 2.68 13.41
N THR A 29 -16.39 1.59 14.19
CA THR A 29 -17.41 0.56 13.97
C THR A 29 -18.81 1.03 14.33
N GLU A 30 -18.98 1.79 15.42
CA GLU A 30 -20.26 2.37 15.83
C GLU A 30 -20.80 3.36 14.78
N GLY A 31 -19.91 4.14 14.14
CA GLY A 31 -20.24 5.03 13.03
C GLY A 31 -20.50 4.33 11.69
N GLY A 32 -20.44 3.00 11.62
CA GLY A 32 -20.68 2.21 10.41
C GLY A 32 -19.56 2.23 9.36
N PHE A 33 -18.41 2.83 9.68
CA PHE A 33 -17.28 2.93 8.75
C PHE A 33 -16.54 1.59 8.61
N LEU A 34 -16.37 0.86 9.70
CA LEU A 34 -15.74 -0.47 9.71
C LEU A 34 -16.80 -1.56 9.81
N LYS A 35 -16.78 -2.51 8.88
CA LYS A 35 -17.68 -3.67 8.87
C LYS A 35 -17.27 -4.65 9.97
N LEU A 36 -18.25 -5.14 10.74
CA LEU A 36 -18.02 -6.21 11.72
C LEU A 36 -18.10 -7.57 11.00
N LYS A 37 -17.11 -8.45 11.25
CA LYS A 37 -17.08 -9.83 10.72
C LYS A 37 -16.84 -10.82 11.85
N LYS A 38 -17.36 -12.05 11.71
CA LYS A 38 -17.05 -13.15 12.63
C LYS A 38 -15.70 -13.76 12.27
N ASN A 39 -14.84 -13.97 13.26
CA ASN A 39 -13.59 -14.70 13.08
C ASN A 39 -13.84 -16.23 13.03
N TYR A 40 -12.80 -17.02 12.79
CA TYR A 40 -12.89 -18.50 12.79
C TYR A 40 -13.34 -19.11 14.13
N LYS A 41 -13.19 -18.37 15.24
CA LYS A 41 -13.67 -18.75 16.58
C LYS A 41 -15.10 -18.30 16.86
N GLY A 42 -15.75 -17.58 15.94
CA GLY A 42 -17.10 -17.04 16.09
C GLY A 42 -17.19 -15.64 16.71
N ASP A 43 -16.07 -15.07 17.18
CA ASP A 43 -16.05 -13.74 17.80
C ASP A 43 -16.25 -12.66 16.74
N VAL A 44 -17.08 -11.66 17.07
CA VAL A 44 -17.29 -10.50 16.21
C VAL A 44 -16.12 -9.53 16.39
N ILE A 45 -15.36 -9.34 15.31
CA ILE A 45 -14.23 -8.42 15.26
C ILE A 45 -14.42 -7.39 14.14
N PRO A 46 -13.91 -6.16 14.29
CA PRO A 46 -13.86 -5.21 13.19
C PRO A 46 -12.99 -5.75 12.05
N SER A 47 -13.45 -5.64 10.80
CA SER A 47 -12.61 -5.86 9.63
C SER A 47 -11.91 -4.56 9.21
N SER A 48 -10.93 -4.65 8.30
CA SER A 48 -10.23 -3.49 7.72
C SER A 48 -9.22 -2.77 8.61
N TYR A 49 -8.66 -3.45 9.62
CA TYR A 49 -7.49 -2.93 10.35
C TYR A 49 -6.26 -2.68 9.47
N GLY A 50 -6.23 -3.19 8.22
CA GLY A 50 -5.19 -2.85 7.24
C GLY A 50 -5.14 -1.36 6.87
N LEU A 51 -6.23 -0.61 7.11
CA LEU A 51 -6.22 0.85 7.02
C LEU A 51 -5.17 1.47 7.95
N LEU A 52 -4.91 0.82 9.09
CA LEU A 52 -3.91 1.29 10.04
C LEU A 52 -2.49 1.31 9.46
N PHE A 53 -2.19 0.30 8.64
CA PHE A 53 -0.91 0.25 7.95
C PHE A 53 -0.79 1.35 6.88
N LEU A 54 -1.89 1.70 6.23
CA LEU A 54 -1.91 2.76 5.21
C LEU A 54 -1.50 4.11 5.83
N GLU A 55 -2.01 4.47 7.02
CA GLU A 55 -1.62 5.74 7.65
C GLU A 55 -0.13 5.82 7.94
N SER A 56 0.47 4.72 8.43
CA SER A 56 1.87 4.69 8.85
C SER A 56 2.81 4.87 7.66
N SER A 57 2.42 4.33 6.50
CA SER A 57 3.15 4.48 5.24
C SER A 57 3.03 5.88 4.65
N LEU A 58 1.84 6.49 4.64
CA LEU A 58 1.62 7.84 4.13
C LEU A 58 2.37 8.88 4.96
N LEU A 59 2.35 8.73 6.27
CA LEU A 59 3.07 9.58 7.19
C LEU A 59 4.60 9.49 6.95
N LEU A 60 5.13 8.28 6.64
CA LEU A 60 6.54 8.09 6.33
C LEU A 60 6.93 8.86 5.06
N VAL A 61 6.09 8.84 4.03
CA VAL A 61 6.31 9.63 2.81
C VAL A 61 6.41 11.10 3.16
N ILE A 62 5.40 11.63 3.87
CA ILE A 62 5.35 13.06 4.20
C ILE A 62 6.61 13.45 4.94
N PHE A 63 7.03 12.62 5.90
CA PHE A 63 8.25 12.83 6.66
C PHE A 63 9.51 12.81 5.78
N LEU A 64 9.67 11.82 4.90
CA LEU A 64 10.81 11.74 3.98
C LEU A 64 10.83 12.93 3.01
N ALA A 65 9.67 13.33 2.48
CA ALA A 65 9.54 14.50 1.63
C ALA A 65 9.98 15.78 2.36
N PHE A 66 9.57 15.98 3.62
CA PHE A 66 10.03 17.12 4.42
C PHE A 66 11.53 17.06 4.77
N TYR A 67 12.06 15.86 5.02
CA TYR A 67 13.48 15.66 5.29
C TYR A 67 14.32 16.00 4.05
N GLU A 68 13.88 15.58 2.87
CA GLU A 68 14.55 15.90 1.61
C GLU A 68 14.39 17.37 1.20
N ILE A 69 13.22 18.00 1.39
CA ILE A 69 13.05 19.44 1.15
C ILE A 69 14.03 20.27 2.02
N LYS A 70 14.40 19.79 3.21
CA LYS A 70 15.42 20.44 4.04
C LYS A 70 16.86 20.21 3.57
N ILE A 71 17.12 19.13 2.83
CA ILE A 71 18.47 18.72 2.39
C ILE A 71 18.74 19.10 0.92
N GLU A 72 17.71 19.19 0.08
CA GLU A 72 17.80 19.59 -1.33
C GLU A 72 18.56 20.91 -1.56
N PRO A 73 18.37 21.99 -0.76
CA PRO A 73 19.14 23.22 -0.97
C PRO A 73 20.65 23.03 -0.77
N ILE A 74 21.03 22.10 0.11
CA ILE A 74 22.42 21.78 0.46
C ILE A 74 23.05 20.85 -0.59
N MET A 75 22.29 19.87 -1.09
CA MET A 75 22.76 18.88 -2.06
C MET A 75 22.76 19.40 -3.51
N ASN A 76 21.81 20.26 -3.88
CA ASN A 76 21.79 20.91 -5.20
C ASN A 76 22.93 21.94 -5.37
N PHE A 77 23.48 22.48 -4.27
CA PHE A 77 24.72 23.27 -4.30
C PHE A 77 25.97 22.43 -4.59
N LEU A 78 25.93 21.12 -4.31
CA LEU A 78 27.07 20.19 -4.42
C LEU A 78 27.01 19.27 -5.66
N GLY A 79 25.92 19.33 -6.45
CA GLY A 79 25.78 18.68 -7.75
C GLY A 79 25.89 17.16 -7.72
N SER A 80 24.77 16.43 -7.71
CA SER A 80 24.83 14.99 -7.92
C SER A 80 23.56 14.34 -8.48
N THR A 81 23.85 13.32 -9.29
CA THR A 81 23.06 12.30 -9.97
C THR A 81 22.15 11.45 -9.05
N LEU A 82 21.60 12.03 -7.97
CA LEU A 82 20.82 11.33 -6.95
C LEU A 82 19.33 11.13 -7.29
N LEU A 83 18.84 11.81 -8.34
CA LEU A 83 17.44 11.82 -8.73
C LEU A 83 16.90 10.42 -9.08
N GLY A 84 17.72 9.47 -9.54
CA GLY A 84 17.28 8.12 -9.91
C GLY A 84 17.05 7.17 -8.72
N GLU A 85 17.92 7.20 -7.70
CA GLU A 85 17.87 6.26 -6.58
C GLU A 85 16.79 6.62 -5.54
N ILE A 86 16.45 7.90 -5.42
CA ILE A 86 15.43 8.42 -4.50
C ILE A 86 14.02 8.29 -5.10
N TYR A 87 13.89 8.45 -6.42
CA TYR A 87 12.58 8.52 -7.08
C TYR A 87 11.81 7.20 -7.03
N ILE A 88 12.50 6.05 -7.15
CA ILE A 88 11.85 4.73 -7.10
C ILE A 88 11.20 4.44 -5.73
N PRO A 89 11.90 4.56 -4.57
CA PRO A 89 11.27 4.45 -3.26
C PRO A 89 10.09 5.40 -3.09
N PHE A 90 10.20 6.63 -3.58
CA PHE A 90 9.15 7.64 -3.45
C PHE A 90 7.88 7.24 -4.22
N VAL A 91 8.02 6.77 -5.46
CA VAL A 91 6.90 6.26 -6.27
C VAL A 91 6.27 5.02 -5.63
N LEU A 92 7.07 4.08 -5.12
CA LEU A 92 6.57 2.87 -4.44
C LEU A 92 5.70 3.22 -3.23
N VAL A 93 6.14 4.17 -2.40
CA VAL A 93 5.46 4.50 -1.14
C VAL A 93 4.28 5.46 -1.37
N ILE A 94 4.30 6.34 -2.37
CA ILE A 94 3.18 7.27 -2.69
C ILE A 94 2.11 6.63 -3.55
N PHE A 95 2.50 5.82 -4.52
CA PHE A 95 1.56 5.25 -5.47
C PHE A 95 1.24 3.80 -5.13
N GLY A 96 2.26 2.96 -4.93
CA GLY A 96 2.09 1.52 -4.73
C GLY A 96 1.32 1.18 -3.45
N ILE A 97 1.83 1.62 -2.30
CA ILE A 97 1.24 1.27 -0.99
C ILE A 97 -0.20 1.82 -0.85
N PRO A 98 -0.50 3.08 -1.22
CA PRO A 98 -1.85 3.60 -1.12
C PRO A 98 -2.82 2.93 -2.07
N MET A 99 -2.42 2.65 -3.32
CA MET A 99 -3.29 1.95 -4.28
C MET A 99 -3.60 0.52 -3.83
N MET A 100 -2.61 -0.20 -3.30
CA MET A 100 -2.81 -1.53 -2.76
C MET A 100 -3.69 -1.53 -1.51
N GLY A 101 -3.46 -0.58 -0.59
CA GLY A 101 -4.26 -0.46 0.61
C GLY A 101 -5.69 0.00 0.33
N LEU A 102 -5.92 0.90 -0.64
CA LEU A 102 -7.26 1.28 -1.10
C LEU A 102 -7.98 0.11 -1.79
N GLY A 103 -7.28 -0.68 -2.61
CA GLY A 103 -7.83 -1.92 -3.19
C GLY A 103 -8.21 -2.95 -2.12
N GLY A 104 -7.40 -3.06 -1.07
CA GLY A 104 -7.70 -3.87 0.12
C GLY A 104 -8.92 -3.36 0.90
N LEU A 105 -9.00 -2.05 1.12
CA LEU A 105 -10.14 -1.41 1.79
C LEU A 105 -11.43 -1.60 0.99
N TYR A 106 -11.38 -1.40 -0.33
CA TYR A 106 -12.52 -1.61 -1.21
C TYR A 106 -13.03 -3.05 -1.13
N ASP A 107 -12.12 -4.03 -1.13
CA ASP A 107 -12.47 -5.45 -0.99
C ASP A 107 -13.02 -5.78 0.42
N ASP A 108 -12.52 -5.14 1.48
CA ASP A 108 -13.05 -5.38 2.81
C ASP A 108 -14.46 -4.79 3.03
N LEU A 109 -14.73 -3.60 2.47
CA LEU A 109 -16.02 -2.91 2.58
C LEU A 109 -17.09 -3.56 1.69
N TYR A 110 -16.76 -3.79 0.42
CA TYR A 110 -17.73 -4.26 -0.59
C TYR A 110 -17.64 -5.76 -0.88
N GLY A 111 -16.63 -6.45 -0.34
CA GLY A 111 -16.42 -7.88 -0.53
C GLY A 111 -17.60 -8.71 -0.07
N ARG A 112 -18.13 -9.51 -1.00
CA ARG A 112 -19.12 -10.55 -0.72
C ARG A 112 -18.41 -11.89 -0.64
N GLU A 113 -18.64 -12.65 0.43
CA GLU A 113 -18.02 -13.96 0.68
C GLU A 113 -18.51 -15.08 -0.26
N GLU A 114 -19.31 -14.75 -1.28
CA GLU A 114 -19.98 -15.71 -2.15
C GLU A 114 -19.04 -16.58 -2.99
N VAL A 115 -17.75 -16.22 -3.10
CA VAL A 115 -16.75 -16.99 -3.85
C VAL A 115 -15.39 -16.91 -3.15
N LYS A 116 -14.74 -18.06 -2.94
CA LYS A 116 -13.37 -18.15 -2.42
C LYS A 116 -12.43 -18.67 -3.50
N GLY A 117 -11.25 -18.05 -3.61
CA GLY A 117 -10.13 -18.52 -4.45
C GLY A 117 -10.07 -17.93 -5.86
N PHE A 118 -8.84 -17.80 -6.40
CA PHE A 118 -8.56 -17.24 -7.73
C PHE A 118 -9.36 -17.93 -8.86
N ARG A 119 -9.42 -19.27 -8.89
CA ARG A 119 -10.20 -20.00 -9.91
C ARG A 119 -11.70 -19.67 -9.88
N GLY A 120 -12.26 -19.37 -8.72
CA GLY A 120 -13.67 -19.00 -8.59
C GLY A 120 -13.96 -17.62 -9.16
N HIS A 121 -13.09 -16.63 -8.87
CA HIS A 121 -13.20 -15.28 -9.41
C HIS A 121 -13.03 -15.25 -10.94
N PHE A 122 -12.02 -15.98 -11.46
CA PHE A 122 -11.81 -16.10 -12.92
C PHE A 122 -12.97 -16.82 -13.61
N LYS A 123 -13.52 -17.89 -13.02
CA LYS A 123 -14.68 -18.60 -13.59
C LYS A 123 -15.91 -17.69 -13.69
N ARG A 124 -16.20 -16.86 -12.66
CA ARG A 124 -17.32 -15.89 -12.72
C ARG A 124 -17.05 -14.75 -13.70
N LEU A 125 -15.82 -14.27 -13.79
CA LEU A 125 -15.46 -13.21 -14.74
C LEU A 125 -15.64 -13.68 -16.20
N PHE A 126 -15.12 -14.87 -16.55
CA PHE A 126 -15.14 -15.37 -17.91
C PHE A 126 -16.42 -16.11 -18.32
N LYS A 127 -17.16 -16.72 -17.38
CA LYS A 127 -18.43 -17.42 -17.70
C LYS A 127 -19.68 -16.59 -17.46
N GLU A 128 -19.69 -15.71 -16.45
CA GLU A 128 -20.88 -14.98 -16.02
C GLU A 128 -20.79 -13.48 -16.34
N GLY A 129 -19.63 -12.99 -16.80
CA GLY A 129 -19.40 -11.56 -17.07
C GLY A 129 -19.45 -10.68 -15.81
N ARG A 130 -19.39 -11.28 -14.61
CA ARG A 130 -19.53 -10.56 -13.34
C ARG A 130 -18.15 -10.34 -12.71
N LEU A 131 -17.75 -9.08 -12.64
CA LEU A 131 -16.54 -8.68 -11.90
C LEU A 131 -16.80 -8.82 -10.39
N THR A 132 -16.00 -9.65 -9.74
CA THR A 132 -16.03 -9.83 -8.28
C THR A 132 -15.03 -8.88 -7.63
N THR A 133 -15.20 -8.53 -6.35
CA THR A 133 -14.26 -7.65 -5.62
C THR A 133 -12.85 -8.21 -5.58
N GLY A 134 -12.71 -9.54 -5.42
CA GLY A 134 -11.43 -10.23 -5.54
C GLY A 134 -10.81 -10.14 -6.94
N GLY A 135 -11.62 -10.16 -8.01
CA GLY A 135 -11.16 -9.94 -9.39
C GLY A 135 -10.71 -8.49 -9.63
N ALA A 136 -11.47 -7.51 -9.15
CA ALA A 136 -11.11 -6.10 -9.21
C ALA A 136 -9.80 -5.82 -8.44
N LYS A 137 -9.63 -6.41 -7.26
CA LYS A 137 -8.39 -6.33 -6.46
C LYS A 137 -7.20 -6.95 -7.18
N ALA A 138 -7.38 -8.08 -7.86
CA ALA A 138 -6.32 -8.72 -8.65
C ALA A 138 -5.90 -7.85 -9.85
N LEU A 139 -6.87 -7.23 -10.54
CA LEU A 139 -6.59 -6.29 -11.63
C LEU A 139 -5.87 -5.04 -11.13
N LEU A 140 -6.32 -4.47 -10.00
CA LEU A 140 -5.66 -3.33 -9.38
C LEU A 140 -4.23 -3.68 -8.94
N GLY A 141 -4.06 -4.78 -8.21
CA GLY A 141 -2.73 -5.20 -7.74
C GLY A 141 -1.77 -5.54 -8.88
N GLY A 142 -2.23 -6.28 -9.88
CA GLY A 142 -1.45 -6.60 -11.08
C GLY A 142 -1.16 -5.38 -11.96
N GLY A 143 -2.11 -4.44 -12.07
CA GLY A 143 -1.90 -3.18 -12.78
C GLY A 143 -0.87 -2.29 -12.08
N VAL A 144 -0.98 -2.17 -10.75
CA VAL A 144 -0.01 -1.43 -9.93
C VAL A 144 1.38 -2.08 -10.01
N SER A 145 1.50 -3.41 -9.90
CA SER A 145 2.80 -4.10 -10.00
C SER A 145 3.45 -3.92 -11.37
N LEU A 146 2.67 -3.97 -12.46
CA LEU A 146 3.17 -3.72 -13.81
C LEU A 146 3.66 -2.28 -13.99
N ILE A 147 2.89 -1.29 -13.51
CA ILE A 147 3.29 0.13 -13.59
C ILE A 147 4.59 0.36 -12.80
N LEU A 148 4.67 -0.16 -11.58
CA LEU A 148 5.86 -0.02 -10.74
C LEU A 148 7.06 -0.74 -11.36
N GLY A 149 6.87 -1.97 -11.85
CA GLY A 149 7.88 -2.73 -12.57
C GLY A 149 8.40 -1.99 -13.80
N PHE A 150 7.51 -1.33 -14.55
CA PHE A 150 7.88 -0.50 -15.71
C PHE A 150 8.72 0.71 -15.29
N ILE A 151 8.29 1.45 -14.25
CA ILE A 151 9.01 2.62 -13.73
C ILE A 151 10.42 2.23 -13.26
N ILE A 152 10.52 1.14 -12.49
CA ILE A 152 11.80 0.60 -12.03
C ILE A 152 12.69 0.22 -13.22
N CYS A 153 12.12 -0.44 -14.23
CA CYS A 153 12.86 -0.90 -15.40
C CYS A 153 13.42 0.28 -16.23
N VAL A 154 12.60 1.30 -16.49
CA VAL A 154 13.02 2.50 -17.24
C VAL A 154 14.07 3.30 -16.47
N SER A 155 13.94 3.40 -15.14
CA SER A 155 14.85 4.18 -14.31
C SER A 155 16.25 3.56 -14.15
N ASN A 156 16.42 2.26 -14.38
CA ASN A 156 17.68 1.54 -14.16
C ASN A 156 18.62 1.48 -15.39
N SER A 157 18.29 2.17 -16.50
CA SER A 157 19.07 2.22 -17.76
C SER A 157 19.39 0.87 -18.44
N HIS A 158 19.16 -0.27 -17.79
CA HIS A 158 19.32 -1.63 -18.31
C HIS A 158 17.94 -2.29 -18.47
N PHE A 159 17.27 -2.00 -19.58
CA PHE A 159 15.94 -2.53 -19.88
C PHE A 159 15.99 -4.05 -20.13
N ASN A 160 15.34 -4.84 -19.28
CA ASN A 160 15.20 -6.29 -19.44
C ASN A 160 13.75 -6.74 -19.19
N TRP A 161 13.14 -7.35 -20.20
CA TRP A 161 11.77 -7.90 -20.15
C TRP A 161 11.58 -8.93 -19.02
N GLY A 162 12.63 -9.69 -18.67
CA GLY A 162 12.59 -10.64 -17.56
C GLY A 162 12.38 -9.98 -16.20
N MET A 163 12.93 -8.78 -15.98
CA MET A 163 12.72 -8.05 -14.72
C MET A 163 11.30 -7.48 -14.60
N LEU A 164 10.69 -7.09 -15.71
CA LEU A 164 9.30 -6.60 -15.70
C LEU A 164 8.33 -7.70 -15.26
N LEU A 165 8.51 -8.93 -15.76
CA LEU A 165 7.68 -10.07 -15.42
C LEU A 165 7.93 -10.57 -14.00
N LEU A 166 9.19 -10.56 -13.53
CA LEU A 166 9.54 -10.94 -12.15
C LEU A 166 9.03 -9.95 -11.10
N ASN A 167 8.93 -8.66 -11.44
CA ASN A 167 8.39 -7.64 -10.53
C ASN A 167 6.85 -7.58 -10.54
N ALA A 168 6.20 -8.20 -11.53
CA ALA A 168 4.75 -8.13 -11.70
C ALA A 168 3.97 -9.23 -10.93
N GLY A 169 4.63 -10.34 -10.57
CA GLY A 169 4.04 -11.49 -9.87
C GLY A 169 4.33 -11.51 -8.37
#